data_AF-A0AAQ0Q3X6-F1
#
_entry.id   AF-A0AAQ0Q3X6-F1
#
_cell.length_a   1.000
_cell.length_b   1.000
_cell.length_c   1.000
_cell.angle_alpha   90.00
_cell.angle_beta   90.00
_cell.angle_gamma   90.00
#
_symmetry.space_group_name_H-M   'P 1'
#
loop_
_entity.id
_entity.type
_entity.pdbx_description
1 polymer ?
#
loop_
_entity_poly.entity_id
_entity_poly.type
_entity_poly.pdbx_seq_one_letter_code
_entity_poly.pdbx_strand_id
1 'polypeptide(L)'
;MRINAMNRTLLLIITTIAIIACGCTRQQPSDPRLQRLTLSVDTGPQAAIDSLAAIDPATLGDYDRHYYNFLTVKARDKAYIVHTSD
;
A
#
# COMPACT_ATOMS: atom_id res chain seq x y z
N MET A 1 8.42 -44.62 8.86
CA MET A 1 9.09 -43.98 7.73
C MET A 1 10.01 -42.89 8.27
N ARG A 2 11.33 -43.16 8.40
CA ARG A 2 12.31 -42.19 8.93
C ARG A 2 12.65 -41.20 7.82
N ILE A 3 12.33 -39.93 8.02
CA ILE A 3 12.74 -38.86 7.11
C ILE A 3 14.20 -38.55 7.43
N ASN A 4 15.10 -38.83 6.49
CA ASN A 4 16.53 -38.57 6.65
C ASN A 4 16.77 -37.06 6.83
N ALA A 5 17.77 -36.68 7.64
CA ALA A 5 18.06 -35.27 7.93
C ALA A 5 18.26 -34.43 6.65
N MET A 6 18.87 -35.01 5.62
CA MET A 6 19.04 -34.40 4.29
C MET A 6 17.70 -34.16 3.57
N ASN A 7 16.75 -35.11 3.67
CA ASN A 7 15.42 -34.95 3.07
C ASN A 7 14.59 -33.91 3.82
N ARG A 8 14.78 -33.78 5.14
CA ARG A 8 14.15 -32.72 5.94
C ARG A 8 14.67 -31.34 5.53
N THR A 9 15.99 -31.20 5.37
CA THR A 9 16.59 -29.93 4.92
C THR A 9 16.15 -29.58 3.51
N LEU A 10 16.11 -30.56 2.59
CA LEU A 10 15.64 -30.34 1.21
C LEU A 10 14.18 -29.88 1.18
N LEU A 11 13.31 -30.50 1.99
CA LEU A 11 11.90 -30.14 2.08
C LEU A 11 11.73 -28.72 2.61
N LEU A 12 12.49 -28.32 3.63
CA LEU A 12 12.48 -26.95 4.15
C LEU A 12 12.89 -25.91 3.10
N ILE A 13 13.94 -26.19 2.32
CA ILE A 13 14.41 -25.30 1.25
C ILE A 13 13.31 -25.14 0.19
N ILE A 14 12.72 -26.25 -0.27
CA ILE A 14 11.66 -26.22 -1.28
C ILE A 14 10.43 -25.45 -0.78
N THR A 15 9.99 -25.67 0.46
CA THR A 15 8.87 -24.92 1.04
C THR A 15 9.18 -23.43 1.17
N THR A 16 10.42 -23.07 1.51
CA THR A 16 10.83 -21.67 1.65
C THR A 16 10.81 -20.97 0.29
N ILE A 17 11.33 -21.62 -0.76
CA ILE A 17 11.31 -21.09 -2.13
C ILE A 17 9.87 -20.93 -2.63
N ALA A 18 8.99 -21.90 -2.36
CA ALA A 18 7.58 -21.84 -2.76
C ALA A 18 6.84 -20.68 -2.10
N ILE A 19 7.08 -20.41 -0.81
CA ILE A 19 6.48 -19.28 -0.08
C ILE A 19 6.94 -17.95 -0.67
N ILE A 20 8.24 -17.79 -0.93
CA ILE A 20 8.81 -16.57 -1.53
C ILE A 20 8.24 -16.34 -2.93
N ALA A 21 8.15 -17.39 -3.75
CA ALA A 21 7.61 -17.29 -5.11
C ALA A 21 6.12 -16.90 -5.14
N CYS A 22 5.30 -17.44 -4.21
CA CYS A 22 3.89 -17.09 -4.12
C CYS A 22 3.65 -15.65 -3.64
N GLY A 23 4.52 -15.13 -2.74
CA GLY A 23 4.39 -13.78 -2.18
C GLY A 23 4.59 -12.64 -3.20
N CYS A 24 5.27 -12.89 -4.31
CA CYS A 24 5.59 -11.86 -5.31
C CYS A 24 4.49 -11.60 -6.34
N THR A 25 3.35 -12.32 -6.32
CA THR A 25 2.42 -12.33 -7.47
C THR A 25 1.19 -11.44 -7.34
N ARG A 26 1.06 -10.62 -6.29
CA ARG A 26 -0.10 -9.72 -6.14
C ARG A 26 0.29 -8.25 -6.13
N GLN A 27 0.97 -7.82 -7.19
CA GLN A 27 0.92 -6.41 -7.59
C GLN A 27 -0.44 -6.19 -8.25
N GLN A 28 -1.47 -5.94 -7.43
CA GLN A 28 -2.73 -5.44 -7.95
C GLN A 28 -2.40 -4.15 -8.72
N PRO A 29 -2.83 -3.99 -9.98
CA PRO A 29 -2.60 -2.75 -10.70
C PRO A 29 -3.25 -1.62 -9.91
N SER A 30 -2.42 -0.78 -9.28
CA SER A 30 -2.91 0.32 -8.47
C SER A 30 -3.37 1.46 -9.37
N ASP A 31 -4.49 2.08 -9.02
CA ASP A 31 -5.05 3.18 -9.80
C ASP A 31 -3.98 4.28 -10.04
N PRO A 32 -3.66 4.61 -11.30
CA PRO A 32 -2.64 5.60 -11.62
C PRO A 32 -2.97 7.00 -11.08
N ARG A 33 -4.24 7.30 -10.81
CA ARG A 33 -4.66 8.55 -10.15
C ARG A 33 -4.14 8.60 -8.71
N LEU A 34 -4.23 7.49 -7.97
CA LEU A 34 -3.75 7.42 -6.58
C LEU A 34 -2.22 7.51 -6.52
N GLN A 35 -1.51 6.86 -7.45
CA GLN A 35 -0.04 6.93 -7.51
C GLN A 35 0.49 8.35 -7.75
N ARG A 36 -0.18 9.14 -8.59
CA ARG A 36 0.20 10.54 -8.82
C ARG A 36 0.05 11.40 -7.57
N LEU A 37 -0.98 11.11 -6.77
CA LEU A 37 -1.27 11.87 -5.55
C LEU A 37 -0.25 11.64 -4.45
N THR A 38 0.45 10.51 -4.46
CA THR A 38 1.50 10.20 -3.47
C THR A 38 2.57 11.29 -3.38
N LEU A 39 2.98 11.86 -4.53
CA LEU A 39 3.94 12.97 -4.59
C LEU A 39 3.31 14.31 -4.16
N SER A 40 2.03 14.52 -4.53
CA SER A 40 1.29 15.75 -4.22
C SER A 40 0.93 15.88 -2.74
N VAL A 41 0.67 14.78 -2.04
CA VAL A 41 0.36 14.79 -0.60
C VAL A 41 1.48 15.42 0.23
N ASP A 42 2.73 15.28 -0.20
CA ASP A 42 3.88 15.80 0.54
C ASP A 42 4.20 17.26 0.20
N THR A 43 3.87 17.72 -1.01
CA THR A 43 4.24 19.05 -1.53
C THR A 43 3.10 20.06 -1.47
N GLY A 44 1.85 19.61 -1.56
CA GLY A 44 0.66 20.44 -1.59
C GLY A 44 -0.53 19.67 -0.99
N PRO A 45 -0.59 19.51 0.34
CA PRO A 45 -1.57 18.62 0.98
C PRO A 45 -3.02 19.05 0.72
N GLN A 46 -3.30 20.35 0.62
CA GLN A 46 -4.64 20.85 0.28
C GLN A 46 -5.06 20.47 -1.15
N ALA A 47 -4.17 20.68 -2.12
CA ALA A 47 -4.43 20.29 -3.51
C ALA A 47 -4.59 18.77 -3.67
N ALA A 48 -3.88 17.98 -2.84
CA ALA A 48 -4.04 16.54 -2.78
C ALA A 48 -5.41 16.13 -2.21
N ILE A 49 -5.91 16.81 -1.17
CA ILE A 49 -7.27 16.61 -0.64
C ILE A 49 -8.32 16.89 -1.72
N ASP A 50 -8.20 18.01 -2.42
CA ASP A 50 -9.15 18.40 -3.47
C ASP A 50 -9.17 17.38 -4.61
N SER A 51 -7.99 16.87 -4.98
CA SER A 51 -7.85 15.85 -6.01
C SER A 51 -8.36 14.47 -5.58
N LEU A 52 -8.20 14.12 -4.29
CA LEU A 52 -8.79 12.90 -3.70
C LEU A 52 -10.32 13.00 -3.69
N ALA A 53 -10.90 14.16 -3.38
CA ALA A 53 -12.35 14.37 -3.38
C ALA A 53 -13.00 14.17 -4.76
N ALA A 54 -12.23 14.29 -5.84
CA ALA A 54 -12.66 14.01 -7.21
C ALA A 54 -12.62 12.51 -7.60
N ILE A 55 -12.12 11.64 -6.73
CA ILE A 55 -12.11 10.18 -6.93
C ILE A 55 -13.34 9.60 -6.21
N ASP A 56 -14.18 8.87 -6.95
CA ASP A 56 -15.25 8.08 -6.32
C ASP A 56 -14.67 6.79 -5.72
N PRO A 57 -14.62 6.63 -4.39
CA PRO A 57 -14.07 5.44 -3.74
C PRO A 57 -14.85 4.17 -4.07
N ALA A 58 -16.11 4.28 -4.51
CA ALA A 58 -16.92 3.12 -4.90
C ALA A 58 -16.39 2.45 -6.18
N THR A 59 -15.72 3.21 -7.05
CA THR A 59 -15.11 2.70 -8.29
C THR A 59 -13.77 1.99 -8.08
N LEU A 60 -13.18 2.10 -6.88
CA LEU A 60 -11.89 1.51 -6.54
C LEU A 60 -12.03 0.07 -6.08
N GLY A 61 -11.07 -0.77 -6.49
CA GLY A 61 -10.87 -2.10 -5.93
C GLY A 61 -10.48 -2.03 -4.45
N ASP A 62 -10.58 -3.15 -3.75
CA ASP A 62 -10.39 -3.23 -2.29
C ASP A 62 -9.02 -2.68 -1.83
N TYR A 63 -7.95 -3.09 -2.52
CA TYR A 63 -6.59 -2.58 -2.29
C TYR A 63 -6.49 -1.06 -2.46
N ASP A 64 -6.98 -0.53 -3.58
CA ASP A 64 -6.91 0.89 -3.90
C ASP A 64 -7.78 1.74 -2.97
N ARG A 65 -8.88 1.17 -2.45
CA ARG A 65 -9.72 1.82 -1.44
C ARG A 65 -8.97 1.99 -0.11
N HIS A 66 -8.22 0.98 0.31
CA HIS A 66 -7.34 1.11 1.48
C HIS A 66 -6.24 2.14 1.24
N TYR A 67 -5.66 2.16 0.04
CA TYR A 67 -4.64 3.14 -0.33
C TYR A 67 -5.20 4.58 -0.39
N TYR A 68 -6.41 4.76 -0.93
CA TYR A 68 -7.14 6.03 -0.93
C TYR A 68 -7.38 6.54 0.50
N ASN A 69 -7.84 5.67 1.40
CA ASN A 69 -8.05 6.03 2.80
C ASN A 69 -6.73 6.46 3.48
N PHE A 70 -5.65 5.73 3.23
CA PHE A 70 -4.32 6.08 3.72
C PHE A 70 -3.88 7.48 3.22
N LEU A 71 -3.98 7.74 1.91
CA LEU A 71 -3.62 9.04 1.34
C LEU A 71 -4.48 10.18 1.90
N THR A 72 -5.77 9.93 2.15
CA THR A 72 -6.69 10.91 2.74
C THR A 72 -6.29 11.29 4.15
N VAL A 73 -5.96 10.31 4.99
CA VAL A 73 -5.48 10.56 6.35
C VAL A 73 -4.15 11.31 6.32
N LYS A 74 -3.19 10.84 5.51
CA LYS A 74 -1.87 11.47 5.35
C LYS A 74 -1.99 12.93 4.88
N ALA A 75 -2.84 13.21 3.90
CA ALA A 75 -3.03 14.55 3.36
C ALA A 75 -3.66 15.50 4.40
N ARG A 76 -4.64 15.02 5.18
CA ARG A 76 -5.26 15.80 6.26
C ARG A 76 -4.29 16.12 7.38
N ASP A 77 -3.48 15.13 7.78
CA ASP A 77 -2.41 15.33 8.76
C ASP A 77 -1.42 16.40 8.31
N LYS A 78 -0.99 16.35 7.04
CA LYS A 78 -0.09 17.36 6.48
C LYS A 78 -0.72 18.72 6.23
N ALA A 79 -2.04 18.77 6.00
CA ALA A 79 -2.79 20.01 5.89
C ALA A 79 -3.06 20.66 7.26
N TYR A 80 -2.86 19.92 8.35
CA TYR A 80 -3.03 20.44 9.70
C TYR A 80 -1.89 21.41 10.05
N ILE A 81 -2.20 22.70 10.05
CA ILE A 81 -1.29 23.73 10.56
C ILE A 81 -1.45 23.77 12.07
N VAL A 82 -0.38 23.43 12.81
CA VAL A 82 -0.31 23.69 14.25
C VAL A 82 -0.23 25.19 14.44
N HIS A 83 -1.30 25.80 14.91
CA HIS A 83 -1.25 27.15 15.47
C HIS A 83 -0.42 27.09 16.76
N THR A 84 0.81 27.61 16.71
CA THR A 84 1.53 27.94 17.94
C THR A 84 0.83 29.15 18.53
N SER A 85 0.25 28.99 19.72
CA SER A 85 -0.28 30.10 20.50
C SER A 85 0.74 31.24 20.55
N ASP A 86 0.23 32.47 20.36
CA ASP A 86 0.92 33.72 20.67
C ASP A 86 1.48 33.70 22.11
#